data_AF-A0A371ARJ2-F1
#
_entry.id   AF-A0A371ARJ2-F1
#
_cell.length_a   1.000
_cell.length_b   1.000
_cell.length_c   1.000
_cell.angle_alpha   90.00
_cell.angle_beta   90.00
_cell.angle_gamma   90.00
#
_symmetry.space_group_name_H-M   'P 1'
#
loop_
_entity.id
_entity.type
_entity.pdbx_description
1 polymer ?
#
loop_
_entity_poly.entity_id
_entity_poly.type
_entity_poly.pdbx_seq_one_letter_code
_entity_poly.pdbx_strand_id
1 'polypeptide(L)'
;MYEVFGEFDSAEEMNRAAAGLLEEGDTKNILILAKENGIEEGIAQAYNAGAMEELTDPFMAAVGKLTVEKEQVTNMGSMKEVYFSYLVSQCMEEGFARKVRNKGKSFDDCLKKTYEKIEEECSKWMKENNIPRQGMVGCPIPDEVTYQWAKEYYVR
;
A
#
# COMPACT_ATOMS: atom_id res chain seq x y z
N MET A 1 -7.91 -2.63 -10.64
CA MET A 1 -7.62 -3.41 -9.41
C MET A 1 -8.94 -3.94 -8.89
N TYR A 2 -8.97 -5.18 -8.39
CA TYR A 2 -10.16 -5.82 -7.79
C TYR A 2 -11.35 -6.04 -8.74
N GLU A 3 -11.10 -6.30 -10.02
CA GLU A 3 -12.18 -6.48 -11.01
C GLU A 3 -12.84 -7.86 -10.91
N VAL A 4 -12.06 -8.88 -10.54
CA VAL A 4 -12.53 -10.26 -10.47
C VAL A 4 -12.78 -10.70 -9.03
N PHE A 5 -11.81 -10.48 -8.12
CA PHE A 5 -11.87 -11.06 -6.77
C PHE A 5 -12.31 -10.09 -5.68
N GLY A 6 -12.45 -8.81 -6.01
CA GLY A 6 -12.68 -7.79 -4.99
C GLY A 6 -11.45 -7.53 -4.12
N GLU A 7 -11.62 -6.69 -3.09
CA GLU A 7 -10.56 -6.40 -2.13
C GLU A 7 -10.48 -7.48 -1.04
N PHE A 8 -9.29 -8.03 -0.84
CA PHE A 8 -8.96 -8.92 0.28
C PHE A 8 -8.49 -8.14 1.51
N ASP A 9 -8.81 -8.67 2.70
CA ASP A 9 -8.44 -8.11 3.99
C ASP A 9 -7.10 -8.65 4.53
N SER A 10 -6.65 -9.81 4.03
CA SER A 10 -5.44 -10.48 4.54
C SER A 10 -4.78 -11.41 3.49
N ALA A 11 -3.51 -11.76 3.74
CA ALA A 11 -2.81 -12.81 2.97
C ALA A 11 -3.53 -14.16 3.11
N GLU A 12 -4.06 -14.48 4.28
CA GLU A 12 -4.78 -15.72 4.52
C GLU A 12 -6.09 -15.80 3.72
N GLU A 13 -6.80 -14.68 3.54
CA GLU A 13 -7.95 -14.65 2.62
C GLU A 13 -7.55 -14.92 1.17
N MET A 14 -6.45 -14.31 0.72
CA MET A 14 -5.91 -14.54 -0.62
C MET A 14 -5.49 -16.00 -0.81
N ASN A 15 -4.79 -16.60 0.15
CA ASN A 15 -4.35 -17.99 0.09
C ASN A 15 -5.54 -18.96 0.11
N ARG A 16 -6.60 -18.69 0.88
CA ARG A 16 -7.84 -19.50 0.82
C ARG A 16 -8.52 -19.43 -0.55
N ALA A 17 -8.59 -18.24 -1.14
CA ALA A 17 -9.15 -18.09 -2.49
C ALA A 17 -8.27 -18.82 -3.53
N ALA A 18 -6.95 -18.69 -3.45
CA ALA A 18 -6.00 -19.37 -4.33
C ALA A 18 -6.09 -20.90 -4.21
N ALA A 19 -6.22 -21.42 -2.98
CA ALA A 19 -6.37 -22.85 -2.73
C ALA A 19 -7.67 -23.41 -3.34
N GLY A 20 -8.79 -22.71 -3.18
CA GLY A 20 -10.05 -23.10 -3.81
C GLY A 20 -9.96 -23.13 -5.34
N LEU A 21 -9.35 -22.12 -5.95
CA LEU A 21 -9.09 -22.10 -7.40
C LEU A 21 -8.21 -23.27 -7.83
N LEU A 22 -7.20 -23.63 -7.04
CA LEU A 22 -6.28 -24.73 -7.34
C LEU A 22 -7.01 -26.09 -7.28
N GLU A 23 -7.86 -26.30 -6.28
CA GLU A 23 -8.71 -27.49 -6.14
C GLU A 23 -9.66 -27.67 -7.33
N GLU A 24 -10.19 -26.56 -7.86
CA GLU A 24 -11.05 -26.54 -9.05
C GLU A 24 -10.26 -26.65 -10.37
N GLY A 25 -8.91 -26.63 -10.31
CA GLY A 25 -8.03 -26.65 -11.47
C GLY A 25 -8.00 -25.34 -12.26
N ASP A 26 -8.53 -24.25 -11.69
CA ASP A 26 -8.63 -22.92 -12.33
C ASP A 26 -7.33 -22.11 -12.19
N THR A 27 -6.27 -22.67 -12.77
CA THR A 27 -4.92 -22.08 -12.78
C THR A 27 -4.86 -20.71 -13.44
N LYS A 28 -5.80 -20.41 -14.36
CA LYS A 28 -5.89 -19.10 -15.03
C LYS A 28 -6.32 -18.02 -14.04
N ASN A 29 -7.31 -18.30 -13.21
CA ASN A 29 -7.81 -17.34 -12.23
C ASN A 29 -6.82 -17.12 -11.07
N ILE A 30 -5.93 -18.08 -10.78
CA ILE A 30 -4.79 -17.87 -9.86
C ILE A 30 -3.84 -16.79 -10.40
N LEU A 31 -3.52 -16.80 -11.70
CA LEU A 31 -2.68 -15.77 -12.32
C LEU A 31 -3.37 -14.38 -12.27
N ILE A 32 -4.70 -14.34 -12.45
CA ILE A 32 -5.47 -13.10 -12.37
C ILE A 32 -5.48 -12.57 -10.93
N LEU A 33 -5.73 -13.43 -9.94
CA LEU A 33 -5.69 -13.07 -8.52
C LEU A 33 -4.33 -12.49 -8.15
N ALA A 34 -3.24 -13.15 -8.55
CA ALA A 34 -1.88 -12.67 -8.34
C ALA A 34 -1.65 -11.29 -8.96
N LYS A 35 -2.00 -11.12 -10.23
CA LYS A 35 -1.86 -9.84 -10.95
C LYS A 35 -2.66 -8.71 -10.29
N GLU A 36 -3.91 -8.95 -9.90
CA GLU A 36 -4.74 -7.92 -9.25
C GLU A 36 -4.18 -7.47 -7.90
N ASN A 37 -3.39 -8.30 -7.24
CA ASN A 37 -2.79 -8.05 -5.94
C ASN A 37 -1.30 -7.74 -6.00
N GLY A 38 -0.74 -7.51 -7.19
CA GLY A 38 0.67 -7.12 -7.36
C GLY A 38 1.68 -8.23 -7.03
N ILE A 39 1.25 -9.49 -7.09
CA ILE A 39 2.12 -10.66 -6.95
C ILE A 39 2.72 -10.98 -8.32
N GLU A 40 4.02 -11.20 -8.36
CA GLU A 40 4.74 -11.52 -9.60
C GLU A 40 4.21 -12.82 -10.23
N GLU A 41 4.13 -12.84 -11.57
CA GLU A 41 3.62 -13.99 -12.30
C GLU A 41 4.41 -15.27 -12.01
N GLY A 42 5.73 -15.17 -11.84
CA GLY A 42 6.59 -16.31 -11.50
C GLY A 42 6.21 -16.98 -10.18
N ILE A 43 5.73 -16.22 -9.19
CA ILE A 43 5.27 -16.74 -7.90
C ILE A 43 3.95 -17.51 -8.09
N ALA A 44 3.02 -16.94 -8.86
CA ALA A 44 1.75 -17.59 -9.17
C ALA A 44 1.95 -18.88 -9.99
N GLN A 45 2.91 -18.89 -10.91
CA GLN A 45 3.31 -20.09 -11.66
C GLN A 45 3.94 -21.15 -10.76
N ALA A 46 4.81 -20.75 -9.83
CA ALA A 46 5.42 -21.67 -8.86
C ALA A 46 4.35 -22.29 -7.94
N TYR A 47 3.38 -21.50 -7.47
CA TYR A 47 2.23 -21.98 -6.72
C TYR A 47 1.39 -22.98 -7.53
N ASN A 48 1.03 -22.65 -8.78
CA ASN A 48 0.31 -23.55 -9.69
C ASN A 48 1.05 -24.88 -9.93
N ALA A 49 2.39 -24.87 -9.93
CA ALA A 49 3.21 -26.05 -10.09
C ALA A 49 3.39 -26.87 -8.80
N GLY A 50 2.82 -26.42 -7.67
CA GLY A 50 2.97 -27.05 -6.36
C GLY A 50 4.36 -26.85 -5.74
N ALA A 51 5.15 -25.89 -6.23
CA ALA A 51 6.47 -25.57 -5.68
C ALA A 51 6.39 -24.64 -4.45
N MET A 52 5.23 -24.02 -4.21
CA MET A 52 4.94 -23.21 -3.03
C MET A 52 3.62 -23.68 -2.41
N GLU A 53 3.56 -23.75 -1.08
CA GLU A 53 2.36 -24.16 -0.35
C GLU A 53 1.29 -23.07 -0.30
N GLU A 54 1.74 -21.81 -0.31
CA GLU A 54 0.90 -20.62 -0.27
C GLU A 54 1.24 -19.70 -1.44
N LEU A 55 0.24 -18.95 -1.93
CA LEU A 55 0.44 -17.99 -3.03
C LEU A 55 1.20 -16.75 -2.55
N THR A 56 0.98 -16.33 -1.30
CA THR A 56 1.57 -15.12 -0.75
C THR A 56 1.72 -15.21 0.76
N ASP A 57 2.65 -14.44 1.32
CA ASP A 57 2.76 -14.20 2.75
C ASP A 57 2.27 -12.77 3.10
N PRO A 58 2.16 -12.38 4.38
CA PRO A 58 1.73 -11.03 4.76
C PRO A 58 2.57 -9.91 4.15
N PHE A 59 3.89 -10.10 4.00
CA PHE A 59 4.78 -9.10 3.44
C PHE A 59 4.52 -8.90 1.94
N MET A 60 4.51 -9.97 1.16
CA MET A 60 4.25 -9.97 -0.28
C MET A 60 2.85 -9.42 -0.59
N ALA A 61 1.83 -9.81 0.20
CA ALA A 61 0.48 -9.29 0.03
C ALA A 61 0.39 -7.78 0.26
N ALA A 62 1.10 -7.26 1.27
CA ALA A 62 1.14 -5.83 1.58
C ALA A 62 1.91 -5.03 0.51
N VAL A 63 3.10 -5.51 0.12
CA VAL A 63 3.94 -4.85 -0.91
C VAL A 63 3.25 -4.88 -2.26
N GLY A 64 2.61 -5.99 -2.62
CA GLY A 64 1.81 -6.12 -3.83
C GLY A 64 0.65 -5.12 -3.86
N LYS A 65 -0.09 -4.96 -2.74
CA LYS A 65 -1.12 -3.91 -2.59
C LYS A 65 -0.56 -2.54 -2.91
N LEU A 66 0.48 -2.13 -2.18
CA LEU A 66 1.10 -0.82 -2.31
C LEU A 66 1.59 -0.58 -3.74
N THR A 67 2.13 -1.60 -4.39
CA THR A 67 2.62 -1.51 -5.76
C THR A 67 1.49 -1.21 -6.74
N VAL A 68 0.39 -1.96 -6.68
CA VAL A 68 -0.77 -1.75 -7.55
C VAL A 68 -1.45 -0.40 -7.29
N GLU A 69 -1.54 0.02 -6.04
CA GLU A 69 -2.16 1.29 -5.66
C GLU A 69 -1.29 2.50 -6.04
N LYS A 70 0.04 2.40 -5.90
CA LYS A 70 0.98 3.45 -6.30
C LYS A 70 0.89 3.80 -7.78
N GLU A 71 0.68 2.80 -8.64
CA GLU A 71 0.49 3.03 -10.08
C GLU A 71 -0.80 3.79 -10.39
N GLN A 72 -1.81 3.74 -9.51
CA GLN A 72 -3.06 4.50 -9.65
C GLN A 72 -2.94 5.96 -9.18
N VAL A 73 -1.93 6.29 -8.38
CA VAL A 73 -1.67 7.67 -7.93
C VAL A 73 -1.00 8.46 -9.05
N THR A 74 -1.73 9.41 -9.63
CA THR A 74 -1.28 10.21 -10.80
C THR A 74 -0.88 11.65 -10.46
N ASN A 75 -1.24 12.16 -9.28
CA ASN A 75 -1.16 13.58 -8.92
C ASN A 75 -0.05 13.94 -7.92
N MET A 76 0.89 13.03 -7.62
CA MET A 76 1.92 13.21 -6.57
C MET A 76 3.36 13.18 -7.08
N GLY A 77 3.59 13.10 -8.40
CA GLY A 77 4.94 13.12 -8.99
C GLY A 77 5.87 12.07 -8.37
N SER A 78 7.12 12.46 -8.07
CA SER A 78 8.12 11.60 -7.41
C SER A 78 7.87 11.40 -5.91
N MET A 79 7.01 12.20 -5.27
CA MET A 79 6.76 12.08 -3.84
C MET A 79 6.13 10.74 -3.48
N LYS A 80 5.26 10.20 -4.37
CA LYS A 80 4.65 8.89 -4.16
C LYS A 80 5.70 7.77 -4.03
N GLU A 81 6.81 7.87 -4.75
CA GLU A 81 7.88 6.86 -4.69
C GLU A 81 8.55 6.86 -3.31
N VAL A 82 8.74 8.03 -2.71
CA VAL A 82 9.40 8.17 -1.40
C VAL A 82 8.53 7.58 -0.28
N TYR A 83 7.24 7.91 -0.26
CA TYR A 83 6.30 7.32 0.70
C TYR A 83 6.11 5.81 0.47
N PHE A 84 6.08 5.38 -0.79
CA PHE A 84 6.02 3.95 -1.13
C PHE A 84 7.24 3.21 -0.58
N SER A 85 8.46 3.67 -0.87
CA SER A 85 9.69 3.03 -0.37
C SER A 85 9.72 3.00 1.15
N TYR A 86 9.31 4.08 1.82
CA TYR A 86 9.21 4.10 3.28
C TYR A 86 8.23 3.05 3.78
N LEU A 87 6.97 3.02 3.30
CA LEU A 87 5.97 2.06 3.76
C LEU A 87 6.35 0.60 3.48
N VAL A 88 6.95 0.32 2.32
CA VAL A 88 7.48 -1.02 1.99
C VAL A 88 8.55 -1.45 2.99
N SER A 89 9.44 -0.54 3.40
CA SER A 89 10.44 -0.84 4.44
C SER A 89 9.80 -1.17 5.79
N GLN A 90 8.66 -0.55 6.10
CA GLN A 90 7.93 -0.82 7.34
C GLN A 90 7.21 -2.17 7.31
N CYS A 91 6.83 -2.69 6.13
CA CYS A 91 6.21 -4.01 6.00
C CYS A 91 7.15 -5.17 6.38
N MET A 92 8.45 -4.95 6.57
CA MET A 92 9.34 -5.97 7.14
C MET A 92 8.87 -6.43 8.54
N GLU A 93 8.12 -5.58 9.25
CA GLU A 93 7.40 -5.96 10.45
C GLU A 93 6.02 -6.52 10.06
N GLU A 94 5.78 -7.81 10.36
CA GLU A 94 4.59 -8.53 9.91
C GLU A 94 3.29 -7.86 10.39
N GLY A 95 3.26 -7.33 11.61
CA GLY A 95 2.11 -6.61 12.16
C GLY A 95 1.72 -5.42 11.29
N PHE A 96 2.69 -4.61 10.88
CA PHE A 96 2.46 -3.51 9.95
C PHE A 96 2.04 -3.99 8.55
N ALA A 97 2.68 -5.02 8.00
CA ALA A 97 2.31 -5.58 6.70
C ALA A 97 0.83 -6.00 6.67
N ARG A 98 0.37 -6.69 7.73
CA ARG A 98 -1.04 -7.05 7.90
C ARG A 98 -1.95 -5.81 7.90
N LYS A 99 -1.58 -4.75 8.62
CA LYS A 99 -2.35 -3.48 8.66
C LYS A 99 -2.42 -2.79 7.30
N VAL A 100 -1.38 -2.86 6.48
CA VAL A 100 -1.41 -2.36 5.10
C VAL A 100 -2.43 -3.12 4.26
N ARG A 101 -2.52 -4.44 4.44
CA ARG A 101 -3.43 -5.30 3.68
C ARG A 101 -4.90 -5.10 4.04
N ASN A 102 -5.21 -4.65 5.25
CA ASN A 102 -6.59 -4.40 5.70
C ASN A 102 -7.47 -3.69 4.65
N LYS A 103 -8.71 -4.16 4.55
CA LYS A 103 -9.73 -3.65 3.64
C LYS A 103 -10.04 -2.19 3.92
N GLY A 104 -10.20 -1.40 2.86
CA GLY A 104 -10.50 0.03 2.96
C GLY A 104 -9.33 0.92 3.36
N LYS A 105 -8.14 0.36 3.61
CA LYS A 105 -6.88 1.12 3.61
C LYS A 105 -6.37 1.25 2.19
N SER A 106 -5.99 2.44 1.77
CA SER A 106 -5.36 2.64 0.46
C SER A 106 -4.21 3.63 0.50
N PHE A 107 -3.24 3.44 -0.38
CA PHE A 107 -2.08 4.30 -0.52
C PHE A 107 -2.47 5.72 -0.95
N ASP A 108 -3.48 5.88 -1.83
CA ASP A 108 -3.98 7.19 -2.23
C ASP A 108 -4.59 7.98 -1.05
N ASP A 109 -5.44 7.35 -0.24
CA ASP A 109 -6.03 7.98 0.96
C ASP A 109 -4.97 8.23 2.04
N CYS A 110 -3.99 7.33 2.19
CA CYS A 110 -2.82 7.56 3.03
C CYS A 110 -2.08 8.84 2.66
N LEU A 111 -1.76 9.02 1.37
CA LEU A 111 -1.09 10.22 0.89
C LEU A 111 -1.96 11.45 1.12
N LYS A 112 -3.23 11.44 0.70
CA LYS A 112 -4.17 12.55 0.89
C LYS A 112 -4.21 13.03 2.35
N LYS A 113 -4.41 12.12 3.30
CA LYS A 113 -4.44 12.46 4.73
C LYS A 113 -3.11 12.97 5.26
N THR A 114 -2.00 12.43 4.75
CA THR A 114 -0.66 12.93 5.11
C THR A 114 -0.48 14.37 4.62
N TYR A 115 -0.91 14.69 3.41
CA TYR A 115 -0.83 16.03 2.84
C TYR A 115 -1.79 17.03 3.48
N GLU A 116 -3.02 16.63 3.80
CA GLU A 116 -3.96 17.44 4.58
C GLU A 116 -3.33 17.86 5.92
N LYS A 117 -2.66 16.91 6.59
CA LYS A 117 -1.97 17.19 7.85
C LYS A 117 -0.74 18.09 7.67
N ILE A 118 0.03 17.91 6.59
CA ILE A 118 1.10 18.83 6.21
C ILE A 118 0.52 20.24 6.07
N GLU A 119 -0.52 20.43 5.25
CA GLU A 119 -1.13 21.74 5.03
C GLU A 119 -1.65 22.38 6.32
N GLU A 120 -2.25 21.59 7.21
CA GLU A 120 -2.71 22.04 8.52
C GLU A 120 -1.56 22.56 9.38
N GLU A 121 -0.49 21.77 9.55
CA GLU A 121 0.66 22.12 10.38
C GLU A 121 1.45 23.30 9.79
N CYS A 122 1.63 23.35 8.47
CA CYS A 122 2.22 24.51 7.80
C CYS A 122 1.40 25.78 8.04
N SER A 123 0.07 25.67 7.96
CA SER A 123 -0.83 26.80 8.16
C SER A 123 -0.80 27.32 9.60
N LYS A 124 -0.73 26.42 10.59
CA LYS A 124 -0.54 26.78 12.00
C LYS A 124 0.77 27.52 12.21
N TRP A 125 1.89 26.94 11.77
CA TRP A 125 3.21 27.53 11.93
C TRP A 125 3.31 28.91 11.26
N MET A 126 2.78 29.07 10.04
CA MET A 126 2.76 30.37 9.35
C MET A 126 2.00 31.43 10.14
N LYS A 127 0.84 31.08 10.70
CA LYS A 127 0.02 31.98 11.52
C LYS A 127 0.75 32.41 12.78
N GLU A 128 1.43 31.47 13.45
CA GLU A 128 2.20 31.74 14.67
C GLU A 128 3.41 32.65 14.43
N ASN A 129 4.00 32.58 13.23
CA ASN A 129 5.19 33.34 12.86
C ASN A 129 4.89 34.59 12.00
N ASN A 130 3.62 34.94 11.80
CA ASN A 130 3.18 36.08 10.97
C ASN A 130 3.71 36.04 9.52
N ILE A 131 3.82 34.84 8.93
CA ILE A 131 4.32 34.66 7.56
C ILE A 131 3.14 34.69 6.57
N PRO A 132 3.15 35.59 5.57
CA PRO A 132 2.11 35.63 4.56
C PRO A 132 2.24 34.42 3.60
N ARG A 133 1.10 33.85 3.20
CA ARG A 133 1.04 32.68 2.29
C ARG A 133 1.73 32.93 0.93
N GLN A 134 1.78 34.18 0.50
CA GLN A 134 2.37 34.60 -0.76
C GLN A 134 3.89 34.79 -0.57
N GLY A 135 4.67 33.72 -0.81
CA GLY A 135 6.13 33.70 -0.65
C GLY A 135 6.72 32.38 -0.16
N MET A 136 5.90 31.35 0.09
CA MET A 136 6.36 30.08 0.65
C MET A 136 7.16 29.25 -0.36
N VAL A 137 8.40 28.91 0.01
CA VAL A 137 9.23 27.89 -0.65
C VAL A 137 9.47 26.79 0.38
N GLY A 138 8.50 25.89 0.54
CA GLY A 138 8.60 24.76 1.47
C GLY A 138 8.00 25.03 2.87
N CYS A 139 7.78 23.94 3.58
CA CYS A 139 7.23 23.93 4.93
C CYS A 139 8.24 23.29 5.88
N PRO A 140 8.46 23.82 7.10
CA PRO A 140 9.49 23.33 8.01
C PRO A 140 9.06 22.04 8.75
N ILE A 141 8.44 21.11 8.05
CA ILE A 141 8.08 19.80 8.59
C ILE A 141 9.16 18.81 8.14
N PRO A 142 9.88 18.17 9.07
CA PRO A 142 10.85 17.14 8.71
C PRO A 142 10.18 15.97 7.99
N ASP A 143 10.83 15.44 6.96
CA ASP A 143 10.33 14.29 6.19
C ASP A 143 10.01 13.08 7.09
N GLU A 144 10.82 12.81 8.11
CA GLU A 144 10.58 11.72 9.06
C GLU A 144 9.21 11.84 9.76
N VAL A 145 8.78 13.07 10.04
CA VAL A 145 7.47 13.33 10.66
C VAL A 145 6.34 13.02 9.67
N THR A 146 6.49 13.38 8.40
CA THR A 146 5.46 13.10 7.38
C THR A 146 5.38 11.60 7.09
N TYR A 147 6.52 10.90 7.07
CA TYR A 147 6.57 9.45 6.95
C TYR A 147 5.88 8.76 8.12
N GLN A 148 6.12 9.23 9.34
CA GLN A 148 5.46 8.69 10.53
C GLN A 148 3.93 8.88 10.46
N TRP A 149 3.42 10.00 9.94
CA TRP A 149 1.99 10.19 9.73
C TRP A 149 1.41 9.24 8.67
N ALA A 150 2.14 8.99 7.60
CA ALA A 150 1.77 7.98 6.59
C ALA A 150 1.73 6.58 7.21
N LYS A 151 2.66 6.22 8.10
CA LYS A 151 2.62 4.96 8.85
C LYS A 151 1.39 4.87 9.75
N GLU A 152 1.12 5.93 10.51
CA GLU A 152 -0.02 6.01 11.43
C GLU A 152 -1.37 5.82 10.73
N TYR A 153 -1.51 6.24 9.47
CA TYR A 153 -2.72 6.02 8.68
C TYR A 153 -3.16 4.54 8.67
N TYR A 154 -2.20 3.61 8.56
CA TYR A 154 -2.49 2.18 8.52
C TYR A 154 -2.75 1.57 9.90
N VAL A 155 -2.18 2.15 10.96
CA VAL A 155 -2.26 1.62 12.32
C VAL A 155 -3.56 2.03 13.03
N ARG A 156 -4.16 3.17 12.65
CA ARG A 156 -5.43 3.67 13.18
C ARG A 156 -6.64 2.89 12.66
#